data_AF-A0A958FJX2-F1
#
_entry.id   AF-A0A958FJX2-F1
#
_cell.length_a   1.000
_cell.length_b   1.000
_cell.length_c   1.000
_cell.angle_alpha   90.00
_cell.angle_beta   90.00
_cell.angle_gamma   90.00
#
_symmetry.space_group_name_H-M   'P 1'
#
loop_
_entity.id
_entity.type
_entity.pdbx_description
1 polymer ?
#
loop_
_entity_poly.entity_id
_entity_poly.type
_entity_poly.pdbx_seq_one_letter_code
_entity_poly.pdbx_strand_id
1 'polypeptide(L)' 'FLESLGVEIGEDAFRTPLIDMETFETRRSGIFLAGVVCGGLKTGRWFIENAHDHALRIFDCLEQQYIKG' A
#
# COMPACT_ATOMS: atom_id res chain seq x y z
N PHE A 1 -6.58 -12.71 -4.53
CA PHE A 1 -5.35 -12.22 -5.20
C PHE A 1 -4.35 -11.63 -4.19
N LEU A 2 -4.67 -10.56 -3.45
CA LEU A 2 -3.72 -10.01 -2.46
C LEU A 2 -3.31 -11.05 -1.40
N GLU A 3 -4.28 -11.77 -0.84
CA GLU A 3 -4.02 -12.86 0.13
C GLU A 3 -3.15 -13.98 -0.47
N SER A 4 -3.29 -14.28 -1.78
CA SER A 4 -2.43 -15.28 -2.45
C SER A 4 -1.01 -14.78 -2.70
N LEU A 5 -0.77 -13.47 -2.67
CA LEU A 5 0.57 -12.88 -2.62
C LEU A 5 1.11 -12.78 -1.18
N GLY A 6 0.32 -13.22 -0.19
CA GLY A 6 0.67 -13.16 1.22
C GLY A 6 0.43 -11.81 1.88
N VAL A 7 -0.27 -10.89 1.22
CA VAL A 7 -0.67 -9.60 1.82
C VAL A 7 -1.75 -9.84 2.87
N GLU A 8 -1.50 -9.37 4.09
CA GLU A 8 -2.47 -9.43 5.17
C GLU A 8 -3.61 -8.44 4.95
N ILE A 9 -4.83 -8.91 5.19
CA ILE A 9 -6.06 -8.13 5.06
C ILE A 9 -6.63 -7.91 6.46
N GLY A 10 -6.97 -6.65 6.79
CA GLY A 10 -7.56 -6.27 8.06
C GLY A 10 -8.96 -6.85 8.26
N GLU A 11 -9.37 -6.93 9.53
CA GLU A 11 -10.68 -7.47 9.94
C GLU A 11 -11.81 -6.43 9.91
N ASP A 12 -11.53 -5.21 9.47
CA ASP A 12 -12.55 -4.17 9.35
C ASP A 12 -13.57 -4.50 8.24
N ALA A 13 -14.74 -3.86 8.30
CA ALA A 13 -15.83 -4.11 7.35
C ALA A 13 -15.45 -3.85 5.88
N PHE A 14 -14.43 -3.03 5.62
CA PHE A 14 -13.94 -2.74 4.28
C PHE A 14 -12.82 -3.68 3.85
N ARG A 15 -12.38 -4.64 4.69
CA ARG A 15 -11.27 -5.56 4.38
C ARG A 15 -10.04 -4.81 3.88
N THR A 16 -9.64 -3.76 4.60
CA THR A 16 -8.52 -2.93 4.15
C THR A 16 -7.20 -3.71 4.22
N PRO A 17 -6.33 -3.70 3.19
CA PRO A 17 -5.00 -4.30 3.30
C PRO A 17 -4.19 -3.64 4.43
N LEU A 18 -3.38 -4.43 5.12
CA LEU A 18 -2.49 -3.93 6.18
C LEU A 18 -1.18 -3.47 5.54
N ILE A 19 -1.04 -2.15 5.45
CA ILE A 19 0.11 -1.44 4.90
C ILE A 19 0.63 -0.40 5.89
N ASP A 20 1.91 -0.09 5.77
CA ASP A 20 2.49 1.13 6.34
C ASP A 20 1.99 2.33 5.52
N MET A 21 1.40 3.33 6.17
CA MET A 21 0.83 4.49 5.49
C MET A 21 1.87 5.54 5.07
N GLU A 22 3.10 5.44 5.57
CA GLU A 22 4.21 6.30 5.19
C GLU A 22 4.94 5.76 3.97
N THR A 23 5.12 4.44 3.86
CA THR A 23 5.88 3.81 2.76
C THR A 23 5.02 3.08 1.74
N PHE A 24 3.78 2.77 2.09
CA PHE A 24 2.87 1.90 1.34
C PHE A 24 3.35 0.45 1.17
N GLU A 25 4.34 0.03 1.97
CA GLU A 25 4.77 -1.37 2.04
C GLU A 25 3.76 -2.20 2.84
N THR A 26 3.51 -3.42 2.39
CA THR A 26 2.75 -4.40 3.17
C THR A 26 3.63 -5.01 4.25
N ARG A 27 3.06 -5.78 5.17
CA ARG A 27 3.87 -6.59 6.11
C ARG A 27 4.77 -7.63 5.43
N ARG A 28 4.53 -7.92 4.15
CA ARG A 28 5.43 -8.71 3.31
C ARG A 28 6.40 -7.76 2.63
N SER A 29 7.66 -7.81 3.07
CA SER A 29 8.70 -6.95 2.53
C SER A 29 8.85 -7.13 1.02
N GLY A 30 9.06 -6.01 0.32
CA GLY A 30 9.17 -5.95 -1.14
C GLY A 30 7.83 -5.94 -1.88
N ILE A 31 6.70 -5.97 -1.17
CA ILE A 31 5.36 -5.80 -1.75
C ILE A 31 4.77 -4.47 -1.31
N PHE A 32 4.51 -3.60 -2.27
CA PHE A 32 3.93 -2.27 -2.07
C PHE A 32 2.58 -2.16 -2.75
N LEU A 33 1.65 -1.38 -2.18
CA LEU A 33 0.33 -1.15 -2.74
C LEU A 33 0.12 0.32 -3.08
N ALA A 34 -0.41 0.62 -4.27
CA ALA A 34 -0.75 1.97 -4.67
C ALA A 34 -2.14 2.03 -5.31
N GLY A 35 -2.88 3.07 -4.98
CA GLY A 35 -4.17 3.38 -5.58
C GLY A 35 -5.35 2.87 -4.76
N VAL A 36 -6.49 2.68 -5.43
CA VAL A 36 -7.76 2.30 -4.76
C VAL A 36 -7.68 0.99 -3.98
N VAL A 37 -6.76 0.09 -4.37
CA VAL A 37 -6.52 -1.18 -3.69
C VAL A 37 -6.19 -1.00 -2.21
N CYS A 38 -5.53 0.11 -1.83
CA CYS A 38 -5.20 0.45 -0.44
C CYS A 38 -6.45 0.74 0.41
N GLY A 39 -7.63 0.86 -0.20
CA GLY A 39 -8.91 1.10 0.47
C GLY A 39 -9.75 -0.16 0.67
N GLY A 40 -9.32 -1.32 0.16
CA GLY A 40 -10.15 -2.52 0.14
C GLY A 40 -11.51 -2.26 -0.54
N LEU A 41 -12.60 -2.54 0.17
CA LEU A 41 -13.97 -2.32 -0.27
C LEU A 41 -14.46 -0.88 -0.04
N LYS A 42 -13.63 0.03 0.50
CA LYS A 42 -13.98 1.43 0.73
C LYS A 42 -13.82 2.25 -0.55
N THR A 43 -14.82 2.19 -1.43
CA THR A 43 -14.81 2.75 -2.81
C THR A 43 -14.75 4.27 -2.94
N GLY A 44 -14.56 5.03 -1.86
CA GLY A 44 -14.43 6.49 -1.86
C GLY A 44 -13.30 7.02 -0.98
N ARG A 45 -12.32 6.19 -0.64
CA ARG A 45 -11.17 6.62 0.17
C ARG A 45 -10.06 7.26 -0.67
N TRP A 46 -9.79 6.65 -1.81
CA TRP A 46 -8.67 6.99 -2.67
C TRP A 46 -9.18 7.44 -4.04
N PHE A 47 -8.76 8.63 -4.44
CA PHE A 47 -9.05 9.26 -5.72
C PHE A 47 -7.72 9.60 -6.41
N ILE A 48 -7.76 9.98 -7.68
CA ILE A 48 -6.53 10.29 -8.44
C ILE A 48 -5.73 11.40 -7.75
N GLU A 49 -6.44 12.39 -7.19
CA GLU A 49 -5.90 13.57 -6.54
C GLU A 49 -5.04 13.23 -5.33
N ASN A 50 -5.44 12.25 -4.50
CA ASN A 50 -4.73 11.88 -3.29
C ASN A 50 -3.88 10.60 -3.42
N ALA A 51 -4.19 9.74 -4.39
CA ALA A 51 -3.49 8.48 -4.56
C ALA A 51 -2.18 8.60 -5.34
N HIS A 52 -1.95 9.72 -6.06
CA HIS A 52 -0.69 9.94 -6.77
C HIS A 52 0.52 9.99 -5.81
N ASP A 53 0.31 10.49 -4.58
CA ASP A 53 1.33 10.60 -3.53
C ASP A 53 1.88 9.23 -3.09
N HIS A 54 1.11 8.16 -3.28
CA HIS A 54 1.55 6.80 -2.95
C HIS A 54 2.80 6.41 -3.74
N ALA A 55 2.86 6.77 -5.02
CA ALA A 55 3.99 6.43 -5.87
C ALA A 55 5.27 7.10 -5.36
N LEU A 56 5.20 8.38 -4.98
CA LEU A 56 6.33 9.14 -4.46
C LEU A 56 6.89 8.48 -3.21
N ARG A 57 6.02 8.14 -2.25
CA ARG A 57 6.41 7.47 -1.00
C ARG A 57 7.04 6.09 -1.22
N ILE A 58 6.51 5.31 -2.16
CA ILE A 58 7.08 4.01 -2.52
C ILE A 58 8.49 4.20 -3.11
N PHE A 59 8.66 5.16 -4.02
CA PHE A 59 9.96 5.47 -4.60
C PHE A 59 10.97 5.93 -3.55
N ASP A 60 10.57 6.82 -2.65
CA ASP A 60 11.43 7.28 -1.55
C ASP A 60 11.85 6.10 -0.66
N CYS A 61 10.90 5.22 -0.30
CA CYS A 61 11.20 4.02 0.47
C CYS A 61 12.22 3.11 -0.24
N LEU A 62 12.00 2.82 -1.52
CA LEU A 62 12.89 1.98 -2.31
C LEU A 62 14.30 2.59 -2.45
N GLU A 63 14.38 3.91 -2.66
CA GLU A 63 15.65 4.61 -2.78
C GLU A 63 16.45 4.53 -1.48
N GLN A 64 15.81 4.77 -0.34
CA GLN A 64 16.46 4.70 0.98
C GLN A 64 16.88 3.27 1.33
N GLN A 65 16.03 2.27 1.07
CA GLN A 65 16.28 0.89 1.48
C GLN A 65 17.28 0.15 0.58
N TYR A 66 17.27 0.39 -0.73
CA TYR A 66 17.98 -0.48 -1.70
C TYR A 66 19.01 0.23 -2.58
N ILE A 67 18.99 1.57 -2.63
CA ILE A 67 19.91 2.33 -3.49
C ILE A 67 20.96 3.08 -2.64
N LYS A 68 20.52 3.67 -1.53
CA LYS A 68 21.39 4.43 -0.61
C LYS A 68 21.88 3.62 0.60
N GLY A 69 21.33 2.42 0.79
CA GLY A 69 21.69 1.47 1.85
C GLY A 69 22.91 0.62 1.54
#